data_AF-A0A2W0CQT8-F1
#
_entry.id   AF-A0A2W0CQT8-F1
#
_cell.length_a   1.000
_cell.length_b   1.000
_cell.length_c   1.000
_cell.angle_alpha   90.00
_cell.angle_beta   90.00
_cell.angle_gamma   90.00
#
_symmetry.space_group_name_H-M   'P 1'
#
loop_
_entity.id
_entity.type
_entity.pdbx_description
1 polymer ?
#
loop_
_entity_poly.entity_id
_entity_poly.type
_entity_poly.pdbx_seq_one_letter_code
_entity_poly.pdbx_strand_id
1 'polypeptide(L)'
;MKKMMVVTLACVLLSGSMAFTATSATKKIDIVLNEKEIKTQAGTEAKLIDNRVYIPATVLRSARFSVEYKNSTLHLVNSYFHYTKNLMEMHVFNHVFTTRFNKIDQEVVNILGKVILEEPVDFSRLQQFIEEAESNVGIRPEVFTPVQDYNSFDFSPARESVEEYKKASLELIAYVDTGDKERLRAFYQERKQALEYYDSYTNVYDLIFKASLLVQ
;
A
#
# COMPACT_ATOMS: atom_id res chain seq x y z
N MET A 1 48.33 62.41 -40.59
CA MET A 1 48.21 61.84 -39.23
C MET A 1 46.78 61.79 -38.66
N LYS A 2 45.73 62.31 -39.34
CA LYS A 2 44.32 62.19 -38.86
C LYS A 2 43.65 60.82 -39.13
N LYS A 3 44.12 60.04 -40.12
CA LYS A 3 43.50 58.76 -40.49
C LYS A 3 43.90 57.58 -39.58
N MET A 4 45.05 57.66 -38.91
CA MET A 4 45.56 56.59 -38.04
C MET A 4 44.82 56.55 -36.69
N MET A 5 44.33 57.70 -36.23
CA MET A 5 43.65 57.85 -34.94
C MET A 5 42.22 57.27 -34.95
N VAL A 6 41.57 57.23 -36.12
CA VAL A 6 40.21 56.67 -36.30
C VAL A 6 40.23 55.14 -36.24
N VAL A 7 41.28 54.50 -36.75
CA VAL A 7 41.42 53.03 -36.76
C VAL A 7 41.68 52.51 -35.34
N THR A 8 42.48 53.21 -34.54
CA THR A 8 42.73 52.83 -33.14
C THR A 8 41.49 53.04 -32.27
N LEU A 9 40.72 54.11 -32.50
CA LEU A 9 39.47 54.36 -31.76
C LEU A 9 38.38 53.33 -32.10
N ALA A 10 38.30 52.88 -33.36
CA ALA A 10 37.40 51.80 -33.78
C ALA A 10 37.79 50.43 -33.20
N CYS A 11 39.09 50.12 -33.08
CA CYS A 11 39.55 48.87 -32.45
C CYS A 11 39.33 48.82 -30.93
N VAL A 12 39.38 49.96 -30.23
CA VAL A 12 39.08 50.04 -28.79
C VAL A 12 37.56 49.97 -28.53
N LEU A 13 36.73 50.48 -29.44
CA LEU A 13 35.27 50.38 -29.33
C LEU A 13 34.74 48.97 -29.69
N LEU A 14 35.45 48.20 -30.52
CA LEU A 14 35.09 46.82 -30.87
C LEU A 14 35.56 45.77 -29.86
N SER A 15 36.40 46.14 -28.89
CA SER A 15 36.90 45.24 -27.84
C SER A 15 36.13 45.33 -26.51
N GLY A 16 35.09 46.19 -26.46
CA GLY A 16 34.25 46.40 -25.27
C GLY A 16 32.93 45.62 -25.21
N SER A 17 32.68 44.71 -26.16
CA SER A 17 31.40 43.99 -26.27
C SER A 17 31.55 42.48 -26.02
N MET A 18 32.25 42.11 -24.96
CA MET A 18 31.88 40.90 -24.23
C MET A 18 31.32 41.35 -22.89
N ALA A 19 30.15 41.99 -22.95
CA ALA A 19 29.28 42.05 -21.80
C ALA A 19 29.06 40.61 -21.37
N PHE A 20 29.55 40.29 -20.18
CA PHE A 20 29.32 39.03 -19.50
C PHE A 20 27.82 38.72 -19.52
N THR A 21 27.37 37.93 -20.49
CA THR A 21 26.34 36.94 -20.20
C THR A 21 27.06 35.80 -19.48
N ALA A 22 27.58 36.10 -18.28
CA ALA A 22 27.52 35.09 -17.25
C ALA A 22 26.02 34.91 -17.00
N THR A 23 25.38 34.07 -17.81
CA THR A 23 24.34 33.20 -17.31
C THR A 23 25.03 32.45 -16.18
N SER A 24 25.00 33.04 -14.98
CA SER A 24 25.34 32.37 -13.75
C SER A 24 24.57 31.07 -13.83
N ALA A 25 25.30 29.95 -14.05
CA ALA A 25 24.70 28.64 -14.09
C ALA A 25 23.81 28.59 -12.85
N THR A 26 22.49 28.55 -13.06
CA THR A 26 21.51 28.69 -11.99
C THR A 26 21.95 27.70 -10.93
N LYS A 27 22.40 28.18 -9.77
CA LYS A 27 22.95 27.29 -8.72
C LYS A 27 21.92 26.18 -8.54
N LYS A 28 22.34 24.95 -8.81
CA LYS A 28 21.45 23.79 -8.71
C LYS A 28 20.87 23.81 -7.30
N ILE A 29 19.55 23.87 -7.20
CA ILE A 29 18.86 23.80 -5.92
C ILE A 29 18.64 22.32 -5.66
N ASP A 30 19.39 21.77 -4.71
CA ASP A 30 19.21 20.39 -4.28
C ASP A 30 17.96 20.31 -3.40
N ILE A 31 17.09 19.35 -3.73
CA ILE A 31 15.87 19.08 -2.96
C ILE A 31 16.13 17.84 -2.13
N VAL A 32 16.21 18.01 -0.82
CA VAL A 32 16.45 16.91 0.13
C VAL A 32 15.16 16.62 0.88
N LEU A 33 14.72 15.36 0.86
CA LEU A 33 13.62 14.84 1.65
C LEU A 33 14.10 13.66 2.47
N ASN A 34 13.87 13.67 3.79
CA ASN A 34 14.32 12.61 4.71
C ASN A 34 15.81 12.26 4.51
N GLU A 35 16.66 13.29 4.45
CA GLU A 35 18.11 13.15 4.28
C GLU A 35 18.56 12.54 2.94
N LYS A 36 17.64 12.28 2.00
CA LYS A 36 17.93 11.81 0.64
C LYS A 36 17.68 12.91 -0.37
N GLU A 37 18.66 13.16 -1.23
CA GLU A 37 18.50 14.08 -2.37
C GLU A 37 17.59 13.44 -3.43
N ILE A 38 16.59 14.20 -3.89
CA ILE A 38 15.72 13.81 -4.99
C ILE A 38 16.41 14.20 -6.30
N LYS A 39 16.85 13.19 -7.05
CA LYS A 39 17.49 13.40 -8.35
C LYS A 39 16.49 13.97 -9.35
N THR A 40 16.81 15.13 -9.90
CA THR A 40 16.04 15.77 -10.97
C THR A 40 16.68 15.48 -12.33
N GLN A 41 15.85 15.32 -13.37
CA GLN A 41 16.34 15.25 -14.75
C GLN A 41 16.62 16.67 -15.28
N ALA A 42 17.48 16.78 -16.29
CA ALA A 42 17.78 18.05 -16.93
C ALA A 42 16.49 18.73 -17.45
N GLY A 43 16.26 19.98 -17.07
CA GLY A 43 15.03 20.73 -17.41
C GLY A 43 13.88 20.58 -16.41
N THR A 44 14.03 19.73 -15.39
CA THR A 44 13.08 19.56 -14.27
C THR A 44 13.68 19.96 -12.92
N GLU A 45 14.75 20.77 -12.92
CA GLU A 45 15.34 21.29 -11.69
C GLU A 45 14.46 22.39 -11.07
N ALA A 46 14.55 22.55 -9.74
CA ALA A 46 13.98 23.71 -9.09
C ALA A 46 14.71 24.99 -9.50
N LYS A 47 13.94 26.07 -9.68
CA LYS A 47 14.44 27.38 -10.14
C LYS A 47 14.06 28.47 -9.16
N LEU A 48 14.98 29.41 -8.92
CA LEU A 48 14.68 30.65 -8.20
C LEU A 48 14.37 31.75 -9.22
N ILE A 49 13.15 32.27 -9.21
CA ILE A 49 12.71 33.39 -10.06
C ILE A 49 12.02 34.40 -9.15
N ASP A 50 12.41 35.67 -9.22
CA ASP A 50 11.84 36.77 -8.42
C ASP A 50 11.72 36.45 -6.92
N ASN A 51 12.80 35.88 -6.36
CA ASN A 51 12.89 35.45 -4.95
C ASN A 51 11.86 34.38 -4.54
N ARG A 52 11.30 33.64 -5.50
CA ARG A 52 10.39 32.49 -5.29
C ARG A 52 11.01 31.22 -5.85
N VAL A 53 10.90 30.13 -5.10
CA VAL A 53 11.38 28.81 -5.53
C VAL A 53 10.25 28.09 -6.27
N TYR A 54 10.50 27.77 -7.53
CA TYR A 54 9.62 26.99 -8.39
C TYR A 54 10.10 25.54 -8.38
N ILE A 55 9.31 24.67 -7.76
CA ILE A 55 9.57 23.23 -7.73
C ILE A 55 8.64 22.57 -8.75
N PRO A 56 9.17 21.87 -9.76
CA PRO A 56 8.33 21.15 -10.71
C PRO A 56 7.47 20.11 -9.99
N ALA A 57 6.18 20.02 -10.37
CA ALA A 57 5.25 19.07 -9.76
C ALA A 57 5.71 17.61 -9.92
N THR A 58 6.48 17.30 -10.96
CA THR A 58 7.12 15.98 -11.15
C THR A 58 8.10 15.63 -10.04
N VAL A 59 8.85 16.61 -9.53
CA VAL A 59 9.78 16.41 -8.40
C VAL A 59 9.02 16.15 -7.10
N LEU A 60 7.92 16.89 -6.88
CA LEU A 60 7.02 16.65 -5.76
C LEU A 60 6.33 15.28 -5.84
N ARG A 61 5.97 14.81 -7.05
CA ARG A 61 5.46 13.44 -7.26
C ARG A 61 6.52 12.38 -6.98
N SER A 62 7.77 12.58 -7.40
CA SER A 62 8.89 11.70 -7.05
C SER A 62 9.14 11.68 -5.53
N ALA A 63 8.87 12.80 -4.86
CA ALA A 63 8.88 12.95 -3.41
C ALA A 63 7.63 12.36 -2.73
N ARG A 64 6.72 11.73 -3.49
CA ARG A 64 5.41 11.21 -3.06
C ARG A 64 4.54 12.22 -2.34
N PHE A 65 4.52 13.44 -2.84
CA PHE A 65 3.45 14.38 -2.55
C PHE A 65 2.35 14.21 -3.58
N SER A 66 1.10 14.12 -3.11
CA SER A 66 -0.05 14.41 -3.96
C SER A 66 -0.09 15.92 -4.17
N VAL A 67 -0.20 16.32 -5.43
CA VAL A 67 -0.22 17.73 -5.84
C VAL A 67 -1.52 17.97 -6.57
N GLU A 68 -2.43 18.74 -5.96
CA GLU A 68 -3.67 19.19 -6.56
C GLU A 68 -3.68 20.72 -6.60
N TYR A 69 -3.97 21.30 -7.76
CA TYR A 69 -4.16 22.74 -7.89
C TYR A 69 -5.63 23.04 -8.13
N LYS A 70 -6.26 23.72 -7.17
CA LYS A 70 -7.69 24.04 -7.19
C LYS A 70 -7.92 25.39 -6.53
N ASN A 71 -8.82 26.21 -7.08
CA ASN A 71 -9.18 27.53 -6.53
C ASN A 71 -7.97 28.42 -6.22
N SER A 72 -6.99 28.46 -7.13
CA SER A 72 -5.74 29.21 -6.96
C SER A 72 -4.91 28.80 -5.73
N THR A 73 -5.16 27.62 -5.16
CA THR A 73 -4.46 27.03 -4.03
C THR A 73 -3.78 25.73 -4.49
N LEU A 74 -2.50 25.59 -4.14
CA LEU A 74 -1.74 24.36 -4.36
C LEU A 74 -1.80 23.51 -3.09
N HIS A 75 -2.51 22.39 -3.15
CA HIS A 75 -2.58 21.42 -2.08
C HIS A 75 -1.42 20.44 -2.23
N LEU A 76 -0.57 20.39 -1.19
CA LEU A 76 0.57 19.49 -1.09
C LEU A 76 0.34 18.55 0.09
N VAL A 77 0.11 17.27 -0.20
CA VAL A 77 -0.09 16.26 0.83
C VAL A 77 1.04 15.25 0.73
N ASN A 78 1.86 15.14 1.79
CA ASN A 78 2.88 14.09 1.88
C ASN A 78 2.17 12.74 2.06
N SER A 79 2.09 11.93 0.99
CA SER A 79 1.40 10.65 1.06
C SER A 79 2.26 9.54 1.65
N TYR A 80 3.57 9.75 1.86
CA TYR A 80 4.49 8.74 2.39
C TYR A 80 4.13 8.30 3.81
N PHE A 81 3.82 9.23 4.72
CA PHE A 81 3.45 8.89 6.09
C PHE A 81 2.12 8.12 6.15
N HIS A 82 1.13 8.58 5.39
CA HIS A 82 -0.15 7.87 5.26
C HIS A 82 0.03 6.48 4.66
N TYR A 83 0.86 6.36 3.62
CA TYR A 83 1.21 5.11 2.96
C TYR A 83 1.85 4.10 3.93
N THR A 84 2.88 4.50 4.67
CA THR A 84 3.54 3.61 5.63
C THR A 84 2.59 3.20 6.74
N LYS A 85 1.78 4.14 7.26
CA LYS A 85 0.77 3.84 8.28
C LYS A 85 -0.23 2.80 7.78
N ASN A 86 -0.75 2.97 6.57
CA ASN A 86 -1.76 2.07 6.02
C ASN A 86 -1.18 0.69 5.68
N LEU A 87 0.06 0.61 5.19
CA LEU A 87 0.75 -0.67 5.04
C LEU A 87 0.94 -1.39 6.37
N MET A 88 1.29 -0.66 7.45
CA MET A 88 1.39 -1.24 8.78
C MET A 88 0.04 -1.74 9.29
N GLU A 89 -1.02 -0.95 9.13
CA GLU A 89 -2.38 -1.35 9.52
C GLU A 89 -2.85 -2.59 8.75
N MET A 90 -2.61 -2.64 7.43
CA MET A 90 -2.91 -3.81 6.60
C MET A 90 -2.08 -5.04 7.01
N HIS A 91 -0.80 -4.86 7.31
CA HIS A 91 0.07 -5.94 7.76
C HIS A 91 -0.40 -6.52 9.11
N VAL A 92 -0.72 -5.65 10.07
CA VAL A 92 -1.28 -6.07 11.37
C VAL A 92 -2.62 -6.78 11.18
N PHE A 93 -3.50 -6.22 10.35
CA PHE A 93 -4.78 -6.83 10.01
C PHE A 93 -4.58 -8.25 9.46
N ASN A 94 -3.70 -8.39 8.46
CA ASN A 94 -3.41 -9.68 7.86
C ASN A 94 -2.84 -10.69 8.85
N HIS A 95 -1.88 -10.27 9.67
CA HIS A 95 -1.29 -11.14 10.68
C HIS A 95 -2.34 -11.62 11.69
N VAL A 96 -3.21 -10.73 12.16
CA VAL A 96 -4.25 -11.07 13.12
C VAL A 96 -5.30 -11.99 12.50
N PHE A 97 -5.78 -11.67 11.29
CA PHE A 97 -6.75 -12.48 10.57
C PHE A 97 -6.22 -13.89 10.29
N THR A 98 -5.05 -14.01 9.65
CA THR A 98 -4.46 -15.33 9.31
C THR A 98 -4.19 -16.16 10.55
N THR A 99 -3.70 -15.54 11.64
CA THR A 99 -3.50 -16.24 12.92
C THR A 99 -4.81 -16.79 13.49
N ARG A 100 -5.90 -16.01 13.46
CA ARG A 100 -7.20 -16.46 13.96
C ARG A 100 -7.80 -17.53 13.08
N PHE A 101 -7.77 -17.36 11.76
CA PHE A 101 -8.25 -18.35 10.80
C PHE A 101 -7.50 -19.69 10.96
N ASN A 102 -6.17 -19.66 11.07
CA ASN A 102 -5.37 -20.87 11.27
C ASN A 102 -5.70 -21.60 12.58
N LYS A 103 -6.07 -20.88 13.65
CA LYS A 103 -6.52 -21.51 14.90
C LYS A 103 -7.83 -22.27 14.74
N ILE A 104 -8.77 -21.74 13.94
CA ILE A 104 -10.02 -22.44 13.60
C ILE A 104 -9.67 -23.76 12.90
N ASP A 105 -8.83 -23.70 11.86
CA ASP A 105 -8.49 -24.90 11.08
C ASP A 105 -7.73 -25.95 11.90
N GLN A 106 -6.82 -25.53 12.78
CA GLN A 106 -6.13 -26.40 13.72
C GLN A 106 -7.10 -27.08 14.69
N GLU A 107 -8.06 -26.34 15.25
CA GLU A 107 -9.04 -26.90 16.18
C GLU A 107 -9.98 -27.88 15.47
N VAL A 108 -10.35 -27.62 14.22
CA VAL A 108 -11.11 -28.57 13.41
C VAL A 108 -10.35 -29.87 13.18
N VAL A 109 -9.06 -29.82 12.86
CA VAL A 109 -8.23 -31.03 12.72
C VAL A 109 -8.16 -31.78 14.05
N ASN A 110 -8.02 -31.08 15.17
CA ASN A 110 -8.04 -31.68 16.51
C ASN A 110 -9.37 -32.38 16.81
N ILE A 111 -10.50 -31.72 16.52
CA ILE A 111 -11.83 -32.29 16.67
C ILE A 111 -12.01 -33.53 15.80
N LEU A 112 -11.66 -33.48 14.52
CA LEU A 112 -11.74 -34.62 13.61
C LEU A 112 -10.90 -35.80 14.12
N GLY A 113 -9.71 -35.53 14.68
CA GLY A 113 -8.87 -36.53 15.33
C GLY A 113 -9.59 -37.23 16.48
N LYS A 114 -10.22 -36.46 17.38
CA LYS A 114 -11.03 -37.01 18.48
C LYS A 114 -12.22 -37.83 18.00
N VAL A 115 -12.92 -37.36 16.96
CA VAL A 115 -14.04 -38.08 16.35
C VAL A 115 -13.60 -39.43 15.80
N ILE A 116 -12.46 -39.50 15.11
CA ILE A 116 -11.90 -40.75 14.58
C ILE A 116 -11.52 -41.73 15.70
N LEU A 117 -11.03 -41.20 16.82
CA LEU A 117 -10.65 -41.99 17.99
C LEU A 117 -11.82 -42.30 18.94
N GLU A 118 -13.05 -41.89 18.57
CA GLU A 118 -14.25 -42.03 19.39
C GLU A 118 -14.14 -41.38 20.77
N GLU A 119 -13.34 -40.31 20.88
CA GLU A 119 -13.16 -39.53 22.10
C GLU A 119 -14.24 -38.45 22.27
N PRO A 120 -14.56 -38.04 23.51
CA PRO A 120 -15.45 -36.91 23.75
C PRO A 120 -14.96 -35.62 23.08
N VAL A 121 -15.85 -35.00 22.31
CA VAL A 121 -15.58 -33.75 21.59
C VAL A 121 -16.17 -32.57 22.35
N ASP A 122 -15.40 -31.49 22.43
CA ASP A 122 -15.85 -30.19 22.93
C ASP A 122 -15.64 -29.15 21.82
N PHE A 123 -16.70 -28.43 21.49
CA PHE A 123 -16.72 -27.42 20.43
C PHE A 123 -16.56 -25.99 20.94
N SER A 124 -16.51 -25.78 22.27
CA SER A 124 -16.46 -24.44 22.88
C SER A 124 -15.29 -23.61 22.35
N ARG A 125 -14.13 -24.24 22.19
CA ARG A 125 -12.93 -23.59 21.68
C ARG A 125 -13.02 -23.24 20.19
N LEU A 126 -13.64 -24.11 19.38
CA LEU A 126 -13.89 -23.84 17.97
C LEU A 126 -14.82 -22.63 17.81
N GLN A 127 -15.92 -22.60 18.57
CA GLN A 127 -16.87 -21.49 18.57
C GLN A 127 -16.20 -20.18 18.98
N GLN A 128 -15.40 -20.19 20.05
CA GLN A 128 -14.61 -19.04 20.47
C GLN A 128 -13.70 -18.53 19.35
N PHE A 129 -12.96 -19.42 18.67
CA PHE A 129 -12.06 -19.01 17.60
C PHE A 129 -12.80 -18.42 16.39
N ILE A 130 -14.00 -18.91 16.08
CA ILE A 130 -14.85 -18.35 15.03
C ILE A 130 -15.30 -16.94 15.42
N GLU A 131 -15.80 -16.73 16.63
CA GLU A 131 -16.20 -15.40 17.13
C GLU A 131 -15.02 -14.41 17.13
N GLU A 132 -13.85 -14.87 17.56
CA GLU A 132 -12.62 -14.09 17.47
C GLU A 132 -12.33 -13.72 16.01
N ALA A 133 -12.42 -14.64 15.05
CA ALA A 133 -12.20 -14.31 13.64
C ALA A 133 -13.25 -13.32 13.09
N GLU A 134 -14.53 -13.50 13.43
CA GLU A 134 -15.65 -12.61 13.03
C GLU A 134 -15.45 -11.17 13.52
N SER A 135 -14.88 -10.98 14.72
CA SER A 135 -14.64 -9.63 15.27
C SER A 135 -13.60 -8.81 14.50
N ASN A 136 -12.81 -9.44 13.61
CA ASN A 136 -11.68 -8.82 12.90
C ASN A 136 -11.70 -9.01 11.38
N VAL A 137 -12.83 -9.37 10.77
CA VAL A 137 -12.97 -9.49 9.31
C VAL A 137 -13.40 -8.17 8.68
N GLY A 138 -12.49 -7.20 8.66
CA GLY A 138 -12.67 -6.01 7.83
C GLY A 138 -11.62 -4.92 8.07
N ILE A 139 -10.95 -4.53 6.99
CA ILE A 139 -10.33 -3.21 6.91
C ILE A 139 -11.46 -2.24 6.59
N ARG A 140 -11.74 -1.29 7.50
CA ARG A 140 -12.74 -0.24 7.28
C ARG A 140 -12.24 0.66 6.14
N PRO A 141 -12.86 0.63 4.95
CA PRO A 141 -12.38 1.40 3.81
C PRO A 141 -12.35 2.90 4.09
N GLU A 142 -13.16 3.38 5.04
CA GLU A 142 -13.31 4.79 5.39
C GLU A 142 -12.12 5.38 6.15
N VAL A 143 -11.31 4.55 6.82
CA VAL A 143 -10.14 5.00 7.60
C VAL A 143 -8.82 4.62 6.93
N PHE A 144 -8.88 3.84 5.86
CA PHE A 144 -7.73 3.38 5.11
C PHE A 144 -7.49 4.28 3.89
N THR A 145 -6.33 4.95 3.81
CA THR A 145 -5.97 5.70 2.59
C THR A 145 -5.26 4.77 1.61
N PRO A 146 -5.77 4.56 0.39
CA PRO A 146 -5.14 3.71 -0.61
C PRO A 146 -3.63 3.96 -0.77
N VAL A 147 -2.84 2.89 -0.66
CA VAL A 147 -1.65 2.75 -1.49
C VAL A 147 -2.13 2.86 -2.95
N GLN A 148 -1.43 3.62 -3.80
CA GLN A 148 -1.80 3.89 -5.21
C GLN A 148 -2.67 2.77 -5.83
N ASP A 149 -3.92 3.13 -6.21
CA ASP A 149 -4.94 2.29 -6.87
C ASP A 149 -5.67 1.17 -6.07
N TYR A 150 -5.83 1.34 -4.75
CA TYR A 150 -6.61 0.39 -3.94
C TYR A 150 -8.12 0.28 -4.21
N ASN A 151 -8.73 1.22 -4.93
CA ASN A 151 -10.14 1.12 -5.33
C ASN A 151 -10.44 -0.12 -6.21
N SER A 152 -9.40 -0.85 -6.63
CA SER A 152 -9.49 -2.08 -7.42
C SER A 152 -9.36 -3.38 -6.61
N PHE A 153 -8.93 -3.34 -5.34
CA PHE A 153 -8.68 -4.56 -4.56
C PHE A 153 -9.86 -4.90 -3.65
N ASP A 154 -10.30 -6.16 -3.73
CA ASP A 154 -11.38 -6.69 -2.93
C ASP A 154 -10.85 -7.48 -1.72
N PHE A 155 -11.25 -7.03 -0.52
CA PHE A 155 -10.92 -7.66 0.77
C PHE A 155 -12.08 -8.44 1.37
N SER A 156 -13.24 -8.45 0.70
CA SER A 156 -14.39 -9.24 1.09
C SER A 156 -14.09 -10.73 1.28
N PRO A 157 -13.13 -11.37 0.57
CA PRO A 157 -12.85 -12.79 0.76
C PRO A 157 -12.38 -13.15 2.18
N ALA A 158 -11.79 -12.21 2.94
CA ALA A 158 -11.47 -12.47 4.36
C ALA A 158 -12.73 -12.75 5.18
N ARG A 159 -13.78 -11.95 4.98
CA ARG A 159 -15.06 -12.11 5.68
C ARG A 159 -15.78 -13.37 5.19
N GLU A 160 -15.85 -13.56 3.88
CA GLU A 160 -16.49 -14.73 3.26
C GLU A 160 -15.86 -16.04 3.76
N SER A 161 -14.53 -16.08 3.91
CA SER A 161 -13.84 -17.25 4.44
C SER A 161 -14.30 -17.64 5.85
N VAL A 162 -14.54 -16.68 6.74
CA VAL A 162 -15.00 -16.94 8.12
C VAL A 162 -16.48 -17.31 8.13
N GLU A 163 -17.29 -16.65 7.30
CA GLU A 163 -18.72 -16.97 7.14
C GLU A 163 -18.91 -18.42 6.66
N GLU A 164 -18.14 -18.87 5.67
CA GLU A 164 -18.18 -20.27 5.21
C GLU A 164 -17.62 -21.25 6.25
N TYR A 165 -16.57 -20.89 6.97
CA TYR A 165 -16.03 -21.76 8.03
C TYR A 165 -17.04 -21.94 9.17
N LYS A 166 -17.81 -20.89 9.49
CA LYS A 166 -18.89 -20.97 10.47
C LYS A 166 -19.97 -21.97 10.03
N LYS A 167 -20.38 -21.94 8.76
CA LYS A 167 -21.31 -22.95 8.21
C LYS A 167 -20.72 -24.36 8.28
N ALA A 168 -19.46 -24.53 7.89
CA ALA A 168 -18.76 -25.81 8.01
C ALA A 168 -18.80 -26.33 9.45
N SER A 169 -18.52 -25.47 10.43
CA SER A 169 -18.49 -25.84 11.85
C SER A 169 -19.85 -26.29 12.37
N LEU A 170 -20.95 -25.68 11.91
CA LEU A 170 -22.30 -26.13 12.23
C LEU A 170 -22.58 -27.53 11.68
N GLU A 171 -22.15 -27.82 10.46
CA GLU A 171 -22.29 -29.15 9.85
C GLU A 171 -21.43 -30.21 10.56
N LEU A 172 -20.22 -29.84 11.02
CA LEU A 172 -19.36 -30.73 11.80
C LEU A 172 -19.98 -31.08 13.17
N ILE A 173 -20.54 -30.10 13.87
CA ILE A 173 -21.25 -30.32 15.14
C ILE A 173 -22.44 -31.26 14.91
N ALA A 174 -23.26 -30.97 13.89
CA ALA A 174 -24.40 -31.80 13.55
C ALA A 174 -23.99 -33.24 13.19
N TYR A 175 -22.88 -33.43 12.49
CA TYR A 175 -22.33 -34.75 12.21
C TYR A 175 -21.95 -35.50 13.48
N VAL A 176 -21.25 -34.86 14.41
CA VAL A 176 -20.84 -35.49 15.67
C VAL A 176 -22.05 -35.90 16.52
N ASP A 177 -23.11 -35.09 16.52
CA ASP A 177 -24.33 -35.38 17.28
C ASP A 177 -25.19 -36.50 16.66
N THR A 178 -25.18 -36.64 15.33
CA THR A 178 -26.13 -37.50 14.61
C THR A 178 -25.50 -38.72 13.94
N GLY A 179 -24.19 -38.69 13.68
CA GLY A 179 -23.49 -39.66 12.84
C GLY A 179 -23.83 -39.57 11.34
N ASP A 180 -24.59 -38.56 10.89
CA ASP A 180 -25.05 -38.43 9.51
C ASP A 180 -23.90 -38.07 8.56
N LYS A 181 -23.58 -38.99 7.66
CA LYS A 181 -22.49 -38.81 6.68
C LYS A 181 -22.74 -37.69 5.67
N GLU A 182 -23.99 -37.30 5.44
CA GLU A 182 -24.30 -36.15 4.58
C GLU A 182 -23.89 -34.84 5.26
N ARG A 183 -24.02 -34.73 6.59
CA ARG A 183 -23.50 -33.61 7.37
C ARG A 183 -21.98 -33.51 7.27
N LEU A 184 -21.29 -34.66 7.37
CA LEU A 184 -19.84 -34.70 7.17
C LEU A 184 -19.44 -34.27 5.75
N ARG A 185 -20.19 -34.68 4.72
CA ARG A 185 -19.95 -34.26 3.34
C ARG A 185 -20.13 -32.74 3.18
N ALA A 186 -21.21 -32.18 3.74
CA ALA A 186 -21.47 -30.75 3.73
C ALA A 186 -20.35 -29.97 4.43
N PHE A 187 -19.91 -30.41 5.62
CA PHE A 187 -18.76 -29.83 6.32
C PHE A 187 -17.52 -29.71 5.41
N TYR A 188 -17.14 -30.77 4.69
CA TYR A 188 -15.98 -30.72 3.81
C TYR A 188 -16.16 -29.76 2.63
N GLN A 189 -17.38 -29.63 2.11
CA GLN A 189 -17.69 -28.71 1.02
C GLN A 189 -17.60 -27.25 1.47
N GLU A 190 -18.23 -26.90 2.60
CA GLU A 190 -18.20 -25.56 3.18
C GLU A 190 -16.77 -25.18 3.62
N ARG A 191 -16.04 -26.10 4.26
CA ARG A 191 -14.62 -25.89 4.62
C ARG A 191 -13.76 -25.63 3.38
N LYS A 192 -14.00 -26.35 2.28
CA LYS A 192 -13.27 -26.11 1.03
C LYS A 192 -13.51 -24.69 0.51
N GLN A 193 -14.76 -24.22 0.49
CA GLN A 193 -15.08 -22.86 0.07
C GLN A 193 -14.42 -21.82 1.00
N ALA A 194 -14.44 -22.05 2.30
CA ALA A 194 -13.76 -21.20 3.28
C ALA A 194 -12.26 -21.05 2.96
N LEU A 195 -11.58 -22.16 2.63
CA LEU A 195 -10.17 -22.17 2.25
C LEU A 195 -9.92 -21.46 0.91
N GLU A 196 -10.80 -21.61 -0.08
CA GLU A 196 -10.69 -20.89 -1.36
C GLU A 196 -10.79 -19.37 -1.17
N TYR A 197 -11.69 -18.89 -0.31
CA TYR A 197 -11.78 -17.47 0.04
C TYR A 197 -10.57 -16.96 0.82
N TYR A 198 -10.06 -17.77 1.76
CA TYR A 198 -8.83 -17.47 2.49
C TYR A 198 -7.63 -17.31 1.55
N ASP A 199 -7.46 -18.24 0.60
CA ASP A 199 -6.39 -18.19 -0.40
C ASP A 199 -6.53 -16.97 -1.33
N SER A 200 -7.76 -16.64 -1.73
CA SER A 200 -8.04 -15.43 -2.52
C SER A 200 -7.62 -14.16 -1.79
N TYR A 201 -8.00 -14.03 -0.52
CA TYR A 201 -7.60 -12.89 0.32
C TYR A 201 -6.08 -12.79 0.50
N THR A 202 -5.41 -13.91 0.82
CA THR A 202 -3.95 -13.90 1.06
C THR A 202 -3.19 -13.55 -0.22
N ASN A 203 -3.67 -13.99 -1.39
CA ASN A 203 -3.11 -13.60 -2.68
C ASN A 203 -3.26 -12.08 -2.94
N VAL A 204 -4.43 -11.49 -2.65
CA VAL A 204 -4.63 -10.03 -2.75
C VAL A 204 -3.66 -9.28 -1.86
N TYR A 205 -3.54 -9.69 -0.58
CA TYR A 205 -2.58 -9.11 0.35
C TYR A 205 -1.14 -9.19 -0.18
N ASP A 206 -0.72 -10.36 -0.67
CA ASP A 206 0.63 -10.59 -1.19
C ASP A 206 0.96 -9.70 -2.40
N LEU A 207 0.00 -9.52 -3.31
CA LEU A 207 0.16 -8.65 -4.47
C LEU A 207 0.43 -7.21 -4.04
N ILE A 208 -0.35 -6.70 -3.09
CA ILE A 208 -0.18 -5.34 -2.56
C ILE A 208 1.15 -5.21 -1.82
N PHE A 209 1.48 -6.18 -0.95
CA PHE A 209 2.71 -6.14 -0.18
C PHE A 209 3.94 -6.18 -1.09
N LYS A 210 3.96 -7.04 -2.13
CA LYS A 210 5.04 -7.08 -3.13
C LYS A 210 5.12 -5.78 -3.93
N ALA A 211 3.98 -5.25 -4.40
CA ALA A 211 3.94 -3.96 -5.09
C ALA A 211 4.48 -2.84 -4.19
N SER A 212 4.22 -2.90 -2.88
CA SER A 212 4.71 -1.92 -1.93
C SER A 212 6.23 -1.98 -1.72
N LEU A 213 6.83 -3.16 -1.78
CA LEU A 213 8.27 -3.38 -1.65
C LEU A 213 9.05 -3.05 -2.94
N LEU A 214 8.49 -3.37 -4.12
CA LEU A 214 9.10 -3.05 -5.42
C LEU A 214 9.15 -1.55 -5.71
N VAL A 215 8.38 -0.78 -4.97
CA VAL A 215 8.31 0.66 -5.07
C VAL A 215 9.25 1.34 -4.06
N GLN A 216 9.92 0.62 -3.14
CA GLN A 216 10.96 1.17 -2.24
C GLN A 216 12.34 1.26 -2.90
#